data_AF-A0A6C0IKF6-F1
#
_entry.id   AF-A0A6C0IKF6-F1
#
_cell.length_a   1.000
_cell.length_b   1.000
_cell.length_c   1.000
_cell.angle_alpha   90.00
_cell.angle_beta   90.00
_cell.angle_gamma   90.00
#
_symmetry.space_group_name_H-M   'P 1'
#
loop_
_entity.id
_entity.type
_entity.pdbx_description
1 polymer ?
#
loop_
_entity_poly.entity_id
_entity_poly.type
_entity_poly.pdbx_seq_one_letter_code
_entity_poly.pdbx_strand_id
1 'polypeptide(L)' 'MAQFGDSVTGSCFCCKTVLEALDDWHAGHIVAHANGGKDTVDNLRPVCISCNLSMGTEKMDAFKERYY' A
#
# COMPACT_ATOMS: atom_id res chain seq x y z
N MET A 1 10.72 11.42 0.18
CA MET A 1 10.31 11.82 1.54
C MET A 1 9.73 10.59 2.23
N ALA A 2 9.99 10.38 3.52
CA ALA A 2 9.37 9.27 4.26
C ALA A 2 7.87 9.50 4.38
N GLN A 3 7.04 8.51 4.02
CA GLN A 3 5.59 8.70 3.91
C GLN A 3 4.91 9.03 5.25
N PHE A 4 5.47 8.58 6.37
CA PHE A 4 4.96 8.85 7.72
C PHE A 4 6.01 9.47 8.67
N GLY A 5 7.15 9.96 8.14
CA GLY A 5 8.21 10.57 8.95
C GLY A 5 8.71 9.66 10.07
N ASP A 6 8.79 10.21 11.29
CA ASP A 6 9.21 9.51 12.52
C ASP A 6 8.04 8.87 13.30
N SER A 7 6.86 8.76 12.67
CA SER A 7 5.68 8.14 13.29
C SER A 7 5.78 6.62 13.27
N VAL A 8 5.43 5.99 14.39
CA VAL A 8 5.20 4.54 14.47
C VAL A 8 3.79 4.14 14.00
N THR A 9 2.97 5.12 13.62
CA THR A 9 1.64 4.93 13.05
C THR A 9 1.57 5.45 11.63
N GLY A 10 0.91 4.67 10.78
CA GLY A 10 0.59 5.01 9.40
C GLY A 10 -0.87 4.72 9.08
N SER A 11 -1.21 4.80 7.80
CA SER A 11 -2.55 4.43 7.33
C SER A 11 -2.45 3.67 6.02
N CYS A 12 -3.29 2.66 5.85
CA CYS A 12 -3.43 1.95 4.58
C CYS A 12 -3.74 2.95 3.47
N PHE A 13 -2.96 2.88 2.39
CA PHE A 13 -3.12 3.81 1.26
C PHE A 13 -4.54 3.75 0.65
N CYS A 14 -5.12 2.55 0.59
CA CYS A 14 -6.44 2.26 0.02
C CYS A 14 -7.56 2.64 0.99
N CYS A 15 -7.77 1.87 2.05
CA CYS A 15 -8.95 1.97 2.93
C CYS A 15 -8.80 2.89 4.14
N LYS A 16 -7.63 3.53 4.32
CA LYS A 16 -7.33 4.45 5.44
C LYS A 16 -7.37 3.86 6.85
N THR A 17 -7.52 2.54 7.00
CA THR A 17 -7.30 1.84 8.28
C THR A 17 -5.93 2.19 8.83
N VAL A 18 -5.86 2.48 10.14
CA VAL A 18 -4.61 2.75 10.85
C VAL A 18 -3.72 1.51 10.78
N LEU A 19 -2.43 1.72 10.55
CA LEU A 19 -1.40 0.69 10.56
C LEU A 19 -0.41 1.05 11.66
N GLU A 20 -0.32 0.23 12.70
CA GLU A 20 0.76 0.37 13.69
C GLU A 20 2.04 -0.28 13.14
N ALA A 21 3.20 0.22 13.55
CA ALA A 21 4.50 -0.30 13.08
C ALA A 21 4.70 -1.79 13.37
N LEU A 22 4.05 -2.30 14.42
CA LEU A 22 4.12 -3.70 14.86
C LEU A 22 2.94 -4.56 14.36
N ASP A 23 1.98 -3.98 13.63
CA ASP A 23 0.89 -4.73 13.01
C ASP A 23 1.35 -5.41 11.73
N ASP A 24 0.54 -6.35 11.25
CA ASP A 24 0.76 -6.97 9.96
C ASP A 24 0.30 -6.04 8.82
N TRP A 25 1.26 -5.45 8.12
CA TRP A 25 1.06 -4.64 6.92
C TRP A 25 2.08 -5.01 5.83
N HIS A 26 1.79 -4.62 4.59
CA HIS A 26 2.68 -4.84 3.46
C HIS A 26 3.15 -3.53 2.84
N ALA A 27 4.35 -3.53 2.28
CA ALA A 27 4.76 -2.53 1.29
C ALA A 27 4.20 -2.96 -0.08
N GLY A 28 2.98 -2.52 -0.40
CA GLY A 28 2.30 -2.87 -1.65
C GLY A 28 2.75 -1.99 -2.81
N HIS A 29 2.79 -2.54 -4.03
CA HIS A 29 3.16 -1.78 -5.22
C HIS A 29 1.96 -1.02 -5.83
N ILE A 30 2.16 0.23 -6.23
CA ILE A 30 1.18 1.02 -6.99
C ILE A 30 0.97 0.39 -8.37
N VAL A 31 2.06 0.09 -9.07
CA VAL A 31 2.08 -0.76 -10.26
C VAL A 31 2.64 -2.11 -9.83
N ALA A 32 1.86 -3.19 -9.97
CA ALA A 32 2.28 -4.53 -9.58
C ALA A 32 3.60 -4.95 -10.25
N HIS A 33 4.43 -5.70 -9.53
CA HIS A 33 5.70 -6.23 -10.05
C HIS A 33 5.49 -7.05 -11.35
N ALA A 34 4.44 -7.87 -11.40
CA ALA A 34 4.05 -8.63 -12.59
C ALA A 34 3.76 -7.77 -13.83
N ASN A 35 3.45 -6.48 -13.63
CA ASN A 35 3.20 -5.49 -14.68
C ASN A 35 4.39 -4.52 -14.87
N GLY A 36 5.59 -4.89 -14.41
CA GLY A 36 6.81 -4.08 -14.54
C GLY A 36 7.03 -3.06 -13.43
N GLY A 37 6.28 -3.14 -12.33
CA GLY A 37 6.48 -2.32 -11.14
C GLY A 37 7.84 -2.54 -10.48
N LYS A 38 8.52 -1.45 -10.12
CA LYS A 38 9.85 -1.48 -9.48
C LYS A 38 9.74 -1.44 -7.95
N ASP A 39 10.73 -2.01 -7.28
CA ASP A 39 10.90 -1.95 -5.82
C ASP A 39 11.54 -0.62 -5.40
N THR A 40 10.81 0.47 -5.63
CA THR A 40 11.26 1.83 -5.33
C THR A 40 10.28 2.50 -4.38
N VAL A 41 10.77 3.40 -3.53
CA VAL A 41 9.93 4.16 -2.58
C VAL A 41 8.77 4.88 -3.29
N ASP A 42 8.98 5.32 -4.53
CA ASP A 42 7.95 6.00 -5.31
C ASP A 42 6.79 5.08 -5.70
N ASN A 43 7.06 3.79 -5.91
CA ASN A 43 6.07 2.78 -6.31
C ASN A 43 5.53 1.96 -5.12
N LEU A 44 6.11 2.06 -3.93
CA LEU A 44 5.66 1.30 -2.76
C LEU A 44 4.83 2.17 -1.82
N ARG A 45 3.75 1.61 -1.26
CA ARG A 45 2.90 2.25 -0.26
C ARG A 45 2.56 1.27 0.86
N PRO A 46 2.51 1.73 2.13
CA PRO A 46 1.97 0.94 3.22
C PRO A 46 0.49 0.63 3.00
N VAL A 47 0.15 -0.65 3.07
CA VAL A 47 -1.20 -1.16 2.81
C VAL A 47 -1.50 -2.29 3.79
N CYS A 48 -2.75 -2.40 4.24
CA CYS A 48 -3.14 -3.55 5.05
C CYS A 48 -3.11 -4.84 4.20
N ILE A 49 -2.95 -6.00 4.84
CA ILE A 49 -2.90 -7.30 4.15
C ILE A 49 -4.11 -7.51 3.27
N SER A 50 -5.32 -7.22 3.77
CA SER A 50 -6.57 -7.47 3.06
C SER A 50 -6.63 -6.70 1.75
N CYS A 51 -6.35 -5.40 1.76
CA CYS A 51 -6.31 -4.59 0.54
C CYS A 51 -5.24 -5.11 -0.43
N ASN A 52 -4.04 -5.45 0.04
CA ASN A 52 -2.96 -5.92 -0.84
C ASN A 52 -3.32 -7.24 -1.54
N LEU A 53 -3.86 -8.20 -0.79
CA LEU A 53 -4.23 -9.51 -1.33
C LEU A 53 -5.44 -9.42 -2.26
N SER A 54 -6.43 -8.57 -1.94
CA SER A 54 -7.59 -8.34 -2.80
C SER A 54 -7.25 -7.60 -4.09
N MET A 55 -6.25 -6.71 -4.07
CA MET A 55 -5.81 -5.94 -5.24
C MET A 55 -5.14 -6.82 -6.31
N GLY A 56 -4.45 -7.88 -5.93
CA GLY A 56 -3.77 -8.77 -6.87
C GLY A 56 -2.74 -8.04 -7.74
N THR A 57 -2.92 -8.03 -9.05
CA THR A 57 -2.04 -7.32 -10.00
C THR A 57 -2.64 -6.00 -10.51
N GLU A 58 -3.81 -5.59 -10.01
CA GLU A 58 -4.44 -4.33 -10.36
C GLU A 58 -3.59 -3.13 -9.92
N LYS A 59 -3.70 -2.02 -10.67
CA LYS A 59 -3.06 -0.75 -10.26
C LYS A 59 -3.74 -0.20 -9.00
N MET A 60 -2.96 0.13 -7.99
CA MET A 60 -3.46 0.50 -6.65
C MET A 60 -4.45 1.66 -6.64
N ASP A 61 -4.23 2.69 -7.46
CA ASP A 61 -5.15 3.83 -7.54
C ASP A 61 -6.53 3.41 -8.07
N ALA A 62 -6.57 2.50 -9.06
CA ALA A 62 -7.81 1.99 -9.63
C ALA A 62 -8.55 1.08 -8.66
N PHE A 63 -7.82 0.20 -7.96
CA PHE A 63 -8.40 -0.63 -6.89
C PHE A 63 -9.03 0.25 -5.80
N LYS A 64 -8.31 1.28 -5.36
CA LYS A 64 -8.80 2.22 -4.37
C LYS A 64 -10.09 2.90 -4.82
N GLU A 65 -10.08 3.55 -6.00
CA GLU A 65 -11.25 4.24 -6.55
C GLU A 65 -12.48 3.32 -6.68
N ARG A 66 -12.27 2.03 -6.97
CA ARG A 66 -13.36 1.06 -7.09
C ARG A 66 -14.00 0.66 -5.75
N TYR A 67 -13.28 0.73 -4.63
CA TYR A 67 -13.73 0.17 -3.34
C TYR A 67 -13.76 1.17 -2.17
N TYR A 68 -13.09 2.32 -2.24
CA TYR A 68 -12.89 3.28 -1.13
C TYR A 68 -12.81 4.74 -1.59
#